data_AF-A0A3D4TYJ5-F1
#
_entry.id   AF-A0A3D4TYJ5-F1
#
_cell.length_a   1.000
_cell.length_b   1.000
_cell.length_c   1.000
_cell.angle_alpha   90.00
_cell.angle_beta   90.00
_cell.angle_gamma   90.00
#
_symmetry.space_group_name_H-M   'P 1'
#
loop_
_entity.id
_entity.type
_entity.pdbx_description
1 polymer ?
#
loop_
_entity_poly.entity_id
_entity_poly.type
_entity_poly.pdbx_seq_one_letter_code
_entity_poly.pdbx_strand_id
1 'polypeptide(L)'
;QSALDIVVLYRLYTHFKWVAKRELFKVPFIGWNLTLNRHVAIDRSNARSAVKMMQKSIAHLKQGSSILIFPEGTRSEDGKIRRFKDGAFIIAKKAEISILPVVINGTLETLPKSGMIGGRQVFDIRVLPEIPYESFKDKSTADIAKEMHELLTEEHKKIAPNYYSSN
;
A
#
# COMPACT_ATOMS: atom_id res chain seq x y z
N GLN A 1 9.07 5.05 5.33
CA GLN A 1 8.61 4.62 3.99
C GLN A 1 9.08 5.63 2.94
N SER A 2 9.49 5.17 1.75
CA SER A 2 10.15 5.97 0.71
C SER A 2 9.60 5.67 -0.68
N ALA A 3 9.88 6.51 -1.69
CA ALA A 3 9.52 6.21 -3.08
C ALA A 3 10.11 4.89 -3.59
N LEU A 4 11.18 4.40 -2.94
CA LEU A 4 11.77 3.08 -3.20
C LEU A 4 10.86 1.91 -2.83
N ASP A 5 9.82 2.10 -2.00
CA ASP A 5 8.80 1.06 -1.73
C ASP A 5 8.22 0.52 -3.05
N ILE A 6 8.03 1.40 -4.05
CA ILE A 6 7.51 1.03 -5.38
C ILE A 6 8.47 0.09 -6.11
N VAL A 7 9.76 0.40 -6.11
CA VAL A 7 10.78 -0.40 -6.82
C VAL A 7 10.96 -1.75 -6.14
N VAL A 8 10.98 -1.75 -4.82
CA VAL A 8 11.11 -2.95 -3.99
C VAL A 8 9.90 -3.86 -4.18
N LEU A 9 8.67 -3.32 -4.26
CA LEU A 9 7.47 -4.13 -4.48
C LEU A 9 7.38 -4.79 -5.86
N TYR A 10 8.05 -4.25 -6.88
CA TYR A 10 8.17 -4.96 -8.16
C TYR A 10 8.99 -6.26 -8.06
N ARG A 11 9.79 -6.47 -6.99
CA ARG A 11 10.47 -7.74 -6.72
C ARG A 11 9.53 -8.86 -6.26
N LEU A 12 8.25 -8.56 -6.01
CA LEU A 12 7.24 -9.60 -5.75
C LEU A 12 6.91 -10.42 -7.00
N TYR A 13 7.30 -9.97 -8.20
CA TYR A 13 6.99 -10.61 -9.48
C TYR A 13 5.48 -10.89 -9.71
N THR A 14 4.62 -10.17 -8.99
CA THR A 14 3.17 -10.24 -9.10
C THR A 14 2.64 -9.04 -9.87
N HIS A 15 1.63 -9.26 -10.73
CA HIS A 15 0.98 -8.17 -11.46
C HIS A 15 -0.08 -7.48 -10.60
N PHE A 16 0.07 -6.17 -10.39
CA PHE A 16 -0.89 -5.34 -9.67
C PHE A 16 -0.99 -3.93 -10.29
N LYS A 17 -2.07 -3.21 -9.96
CA LYS A 17 -2.20 -1.78 -10.26
C LYS A 17 -2.00 -0.93 -9.01
N TRP A 18 -1.22 0.14 -9.15
CA TRP A 18 -1.05 1.16 -8.12
C TRP A 18 -2.26 2.08 -8.04
N VAL A 19 -2.57 2.51 -6.81
CA VAL A 19 -3.36 3.72 -6.56
C VAL A 19 -2.40 4.87 -6.24
N ALA A 20 -2.19 5.78 -7.19
CA ALA A 20 -1.18 6.83 -7.13
C ALA A 20 -1.78 8.25 -7.17
N LYS A 21 -1.06 9.22 -6.60
CA LYS A 21 -1.47 10.63 -6.57
C LYS A 21 -1.62 11.16 -8.00
N ARG A 22 -2.72 11.89 -8.29
CA ARG A 22 -3.04 12.37 -9.65
C ARG A 22 -1.92 13.18 -10.29
N GLU A 23 -1.16 13.94 -9.51
CA GLU A 23 -0.05 14.77 -9.99
C GLU A 23 1.11 13.94 -10.54
N LEU A 24 1.31 12.70 -10.05
CA LEU A 24 2.36 11.81 -10.57
C LEU A 24 2.12 11.41 -12.03
N PHE A 25 0.86 11.39 -12.47
CA PHE A 25 0.50 11.11 -13.87
C PHE A 25 0.93 12.24 -14.83
N LYS A 26 1.25 13.43 -14.30
CA LYS A 26 1.71 14.58 -15.10
C LYS A 26 3.24 14.64 -15.24
N VAL A 27 3.97 13.84 -14.47
CA VAL A 27 5.44 13.84 -14.49
C VAL A 27 5.93 13.09 -15.74
N PRO A 28 6.84 13.63 -16.56
CA PRO A 28 7.41 12.90 -17.70
C PRO A 28 8.03 11.56 -17.29
N PHE A 29 7.97 10.57 -18.18
CA PHE A 29 8.38 9.17 -17.97
C PHE A 29 7.59 8.41 -16.90
N ILE A 30 7.52 8.92 -15.67
CA ILE A 30 6.75 8.32 -14.56
C ILE A 30 5.27 8.30 -14.92
N GLY A 31 4.71 9.44 -15.28
CA GLY A 31 3.30 9.56 -15.63
C GLY A 31 2.90 8.77 -16.88
N TRP A 32 3.81 8.67 -17.86
CA TRP A 32 3.62 7.82 -19.04
C TRP A 32 3.57 6.36 -18.64
N ASN A 33 4.52 5.89 -17.83
CA ASN A 33 4.52 4.52 -17.30
C ASN A 33 3.22 4.24 -16.53
N LEU A 34 2.80 5.16 -15.65
CA LEU A 34 1.57 5.01 -14.88
C LEU A 34 0.32 4.92 -15.76
N THR A 35 0.27 5.72 -16.83
CA THR A 35 -0.85 5.76 -17.77
C THR A 35 -0.88 4.52 -18.65
N LEU A 36 0.25 4.13 -19.24
CA LEU A 36 0.37 2.96 -20.12
C LEU A 36 0.05 1.66 -19.37
N ASN A 37 0.47 1.54 -18.10
CA ASN A 37 0.15 0.38 -17.27
C ASN A 37 -1.27 0.43 -16.66
N ARG A 38 -2.05 1.46 -17.01
CA ARG A 38 -3.44 1.67 -16.58
C ARG A 38 -3.60 1.72 -15.05
N HIS A 39 -2.63 2.31 -14.34
CA HIS A 39 -2.76 2.52 -12.89
C HIS A 39 -3.92 3.47 -12.55
N VAL A 40 -4.30 3.47 -11.27
CA VAL A 40 -5.46 4.22 -10.77
C VAL A 40 -4.98 5.53 -10.17
N ALA A 41 -5.48 6.66 -10.70
CA ALA A 41 -5.19 7.98 -10.17
C ALA A 41 -6.16 8.34 -9.05
N ILE A 42 -5.67 8.98 -8.00
CA ILE A 42 -6.50 9.56 -6.94
C ILE A 42 -6.10 11.01 -6.67
N ASP A 43 -7.11 11.89 -6.65
CA ASP A 43 -7.03 13.21 -6.04
C ASP A 43 -7.66 13.12 -4.64
N ARG A 44 -6.82 13.22 -3.62
CA ARG A 44 -7.23 13.06 -2.22
C ARG A 44 -7.99 14.27 -1.67
N SER A 45 -7.96 15.39 -2.37
CA SER A 45 -8.73 16.60 -2.01
C SER A 45 -10.17 16.53 -2.51
N ASN A 46 -10.50 15.57 -3.37
CA ASN A 46 -11.78 15.51 -4.08
C ASN A 46 -12.53 14.20 -3.81
N ALA A 47 -13.66 14.27 -3.09
CA ALA A 47 -14.50 13.12 -2.78
C ALA A 47 -15.00 12.37 -4.04
N ARG A 48 -15.32 13.08 -5.12
CA ARG A 48 -15.74 12.44 -6.40
C ARG A 48 -14.57 11.66 -7.02
N SER A 49 -13.34 12.11 -6.82
CA SER A 49 -12.16 11.36 -7.27
C SER A 49 -11.99 10.05 -6.50
N ALA A 50 -12.32 10.02 -5.20
CA ALA A 50 -12.25 8.80 -4.41
C ALA A 50 -13.25 7.75 -4.92
N VAL A 51 -14.48 8.16 -5.26
CA VAL A 51 -15.49 7.26 -5.85
C VAL A 51 -15.01 6.70 -7.20
N LYS A 52 -14.48 7.55 -8.08
CA LYS A 52 -13.91 7.11 -9.37
C LYS A 52 -12.74 6.15 -9.20
N MET A 53 -11.87 6.41 -8.21
CA MET A 53 -10.77 5.52 -7.85
C MET A 53 -11.31 4.15 -7.45
N MET A 54 -12.30 4.09 -6.57
CA MET A 54 -12.91 2.82 -6.13
C MET A 54 -13.53 2.05 -7.30
N GLN A 55 -14.32 2.72 -8.16
CA GLN A 55 -14.94 2.09 -9.33
C GLN A 55 -13.89 1.51 -10.28
N LYS A 56 -12.81 2.27 -10.57
CA LYS A 56 -11.73 1.81 -11.44
C LYS A 56 -10.95 0.64 -10.82
N SER A 57 -10.68 0.69 -9.51
CA SER A 57 -10.03 -0.41 -8.79
C SER A 57 -10.87 -1.70 -8.87
N ILE A 58 -12.18 -1.63 -8.61
CA ILE A 58 -13.09 -2.78 -8.73
C ILE A 58 -13.12 -3.32 -10.16
N ALA A 59 -13.15 -2.44 -11.17
CA ALA A 59 -13.12 -2.87 -12.58
C ALA A 59 -11.83 -3.63 -12.93
N HIS A 60 -10.67 -3.21 -12.40
CA HIS A 60 -9.40 -3.91 -12.59
C HIS A 60 -9.37 -5.27 -11.86
N LEU A 61 -9.91 -5.34 -10.64
CA LEU A 61 -10.04 -6.59 -9.89
C LEU A 61 -10.88 -7.61 -10.68
N LYS A 62 -12.02 -7.18 -11.25
CA LYS A 62 -12.86 -8.01 -12.12
C LYS A 62 -12.18 -8.47 -13.42
N GLN A 63 -11.13 -7.77 -13.85
CA GLN A 63 -10.31 -8.13 -15.01
C GLN A 63 -9.11 -9.04 -14.63
N GLY A 64 -9.06 -9.53 -13.39
CA GLY A 64 -8.00 -10.41 -12.89
C GLY A 64 -6.71 -9.69 -12.47
N SER A 65 -6.71 -8.34 -12.36
CA SER A 65 -5.57 -7.59 -11.84
C SER A 65 -5.71 -7.35 -10.34
N SER A 66 -4.65 -7.56 -9.55
CA SER A 66 -4.63 -7.13 -8.14
C SER A 66 -4.52 -5.60 -8.02
N ILE A 67 -4.95 -5.05 -6.88
CA ILE A 67 -4.78 -3.63 -6.54
C ILE A 67 -3.89 -3.50 -5.31
N LEU A 68 -2.80 -2.77 -5.43
CA LEU A 68 -1.88 -2.50 -4.32
C LEU A 68 -2.14 -1.11 -3.76
N ILE A 69 -2.49 -1.06 -2.47
CA ILE A 69 -2.80 0.18 -1.74
C ILE A 69 -2.01 0.20 -0.43
N PHE A 70 -1.41 1.36 -0.13
CA PHE A 70 -0.96 1.67 1.22
C PHE A 70 -2.13 2.26 2.03
N PRO A 71 -2.67 1.52 3.02
CA PRO A 71 -3.88 1.94 3.73
C PRO A 71 -3.66 3.16 4.63
N GLU A 72 -2.41 3.46 5.04
CA GLU A 72 -2.04 4.69 5.75
C GLU A 72 -2.28 5.95 4.91
N GLY A 73 -2.15 5.81 3.58
CA GLY A 73 -2.27 6.88 2.62
C GLY A 73 -1.11 7.89 2.64
N THR A 74 -0.26 7.95 3.64
CA THR A 74 0.93 8.82 3.63
C THR A 74 2.16 8.02 4.02
N ARG A 75 3.33 8.53 3.65
CA ARG A 75 4.59 7.93 4.07
C ARG A 75 4.73 8.10 5.59
N SER A 76 5.12 7.02 6.28
CA SER A 76 5.57 7.10 7.66
C SER A 76 6.91 7.83 7.75
N GLU A 77 6.99 8.79 8.68
CA GLU A 77 8.17 9.65 8.92
C GLU A 77 9.06 9.12 10.05
N ASP A 78 8.49 8.32 10.95
CA ASP A 78 9.13 7.74 12.14
C ASP A 78 9.34 6.22 12.01
N GLY A 79 8.99 5.64 10.86
CA GLY A 79 9.13 4.22 10.58
C GLY A 79 8.01 3.35 11.16
N LYS A 80 7.14 3.92 12.02
CA LYS A 80 5.99 3.22 12.59
C LYS A 80 4.85 3.14 11.57
N ILE A 81 4.15 2.01 11.57
CA ILE A 81 2.88 1.87 10.84
C ILE A 81 1.85 2.81 11.47
N ARG A 82 1.21 3.65 10.63
CA ARG A 82 0.15 4.57 11.07
C ARG A 82 -1.23 3.94 10.94
N ARG A 83 -2.22 4.60 11.53
CA ARG A 83 -3.64 4.23 11.40
C ARG A 83 -4.05 4.07 9.92
N PHE A 84 -4.76 2.98 9.65
CA PHE A 84 -5.30 2.68 8.33
C PHE A 84 -6.60 3.43 8.03
N LYS A 85 -6.77 3.77 6.76
CA LYS A 85 -8.01 4.29 6.18
C LYS A 85 -8.85 3.15 5.61
N ASP A 86 -10.16 3.34 5.64
CA ASP A 86 -11.14 2.32 5.24
C ASP A 86 -11.17 2.01 3.73
N GLY A 87 -10.62 2.90 2.89
CA GLY A 87 -10.79 2.84 1.44
C GLY A 87 -10.37 1.52 0.78
N ALA A 88 -9.29 0.91 1.25
CA ALA A 88 -8.84 -0.39 0.74
C ALA A 88 -9.83 -1.51 1.09
N PHE A 89 -10.35 -1.51 2.31
CA PHE A 89 -11.27 -2.53 2.81
C PHE A 89 -12.68 -2.37 2.20
N ILE A 90 -13.11 -1.15 1.91
CA ILE A 90 -14.32 -0.90 1.12
C ILE A 90 -14.21 -1.53 -0.27
N ILE A 91 -13.06 -1.38 -0.94
CA ILE A 91 -12.82 -1.97 -2.27
C ILE A 91 -12.86 -3.50 -2.18
N ALA A 92 -12.14 -4.09 -1.21
CA ALA A 92 -12.12 -5.54 -1.02
C ALA A 92 -13.52 -6.11 -0.76
N LYS A 93 -14.31 -5.49 0.14
CA LYS A 93 -15.69 -5.91 0.42
C LYS A 93 -16.61 -5.79 -0.79
N LYS A 94 -16.52 -4.68 -1.54
CA LYS A 94 -17.37 -4.45 -2.73
C LYS A 94 -17.01 -5.36 -3.91
N ALA A 95 -15.77 -5.82 -3.97
CA ALA A 95 -15.31 -6.73 -4.99
C ALA A 95 -15.43 -8.21 -4.57
N GLU A 96 -15.76 -8.49 -3.31
CA GLU A 96 -15.88 -9.84 -2.72
C GLU A 96 -14.60 -10.67 -2.91
N ILE A 97 -13.45 -10.04 -2.63
CA ILE A 97 -12.12 -10.64 -2.81
C ILE A 97 -11.34 -10.75 -1.50
N SER A 98 -10.40 -11.70 -1.45
CA SER A 98 -9.41 -11.84 -0.39
C SER A 98 -8.46 -10.63 -0.31
N ILE A 99 -7.90 -10.40 0.88
CA ILE A 99 -6.86 -9.40 1.13
C ILE A 99 -5.53 -10.13 1.33
N LEU A 100 -4.48 -9.71 0.62
CA LEU A 100 -3.12 -10.22 0.83
C LEU A 100 -2.30 -9.18 1.60
N PRO A 101 -1.97 -9.43 2.88
CA PRO A 101 -1.19 -8.47 3.67
C PRO A 101 0.30 -8.52 3.28
N VAL A 102 0.91 -7.35 3.12
CA VAL A 102 2.34 -7.22 2.83
C VAL A 102 2.96 -6.20 3.77
N VAL A 103 4.03 -6.60 4.46
CA VAL A 103 4.85 -5.74 5.32
C VAL A 103 6.16 -5.44 4.62
N ILE A 104 6.63 -4.20 4.71
CA ILE A 104 7.90 -3.76 4.13
C ILE A 104 8.68 -2.98 5.18
N ASN A 105 9.97 -3.28 5.33
CA ASN A 105 10.91 -2.51 6.12
C ASN A 105 12.21 -2.20 5.33
N GLY A 106 12.99 -1.24 5.82
CA GLY A 106 14.30 -0.85 5.29
C GLY A 106 14.26 0.34 4.34
N THR A 107 13.09 0.75 3.84
CA THR A 107 12.98 1.84 2.86
C THR A 107 13.16 3.23 3.45
N LEU A 108 12.97 3.43 4.74
CA LEU A 108 13.20 4.73 5.40
C LEU A 108 14.69 5.10 5.46
N GLU A 109 15.57 4.11 5.67
CA GLU A 109 17.01 4.28 5.87
C GLU A 109 17.78 4.50 4.55
N THR A 110 17.10 4.35 3.41
CA THR A 110 17.72 4.32 2.07
C THR A 110 17.78 5.65 1.33
N LEU A 111 16.99 6.64 1.76
CA LEU A 111 16.97 7.98 1.16
C LEU A 111 17.06 9.01 2.29
N PRO A 112 18.27 9.45 2.66
CA PRO A 112 18.39 10.58 3.57
C PRO A 112 17.69 11.79 2.96
N LYS A 113 17.01 12.61 3.78
CA LYS A 113 16.34 13.87 3.34
C LYS A 113 17.30 14.84 2.62
N SER A 114 18.61 14.63 2.80
CA SER A 114 19.72 15.31 2.13
C SER A 114 20.89 14.32 1.98
N GLY A 115 21.24 13.90 0.76
CA GLY A 115 22.40 13.02 0.50
C GLY A 115 22.29 12.13 -0.74
N MET A 116 23.41 11.49 -1.10
CA MET A 116 23.47 10.44 -2.13
C MET A 116 23.15 9.07 -1.53
N ILE A 117 22.46 8.20 -2.29
CA ILE A 117 22.26 6.79 -1.91
C ILE A 117 23.64 6.12 -1.92
N GLY A 118 24.17 5.78 -0.74
CA GLY A 118 25.45 5.11 -0.58
C GLY A 118 25.31 3.84 0.25
N GLY A 119 26.04 2.79 -0.13
CA GLY A 119 26.08 1.52 0.60
C GLY A 119 25.10 0.44 0.11
N ARG A 120 25.21 -0.75 0.71
CA ARG A 120 24.28 -1.86 0.47
C ARG A 120 23.04 -1.64 1.31
N GLN A 121 21.91 -1.45 0.65
CA GLN A 121 20.62 -1.37 1.32
C GLN A 121 19.98 -2.75 1.45
N VAL A 122 19.45 -3.05 2.63
CA VAL A 122 18.71 -4.29 2.91
C VAL A 122 17.24 -3.92 3.07
N PHE A 123 16.39 -4.61 2.33
CA PHE A 123 14.94 -4.48 2.41
C PHE A 123 14.36 -5.82 2.86
N ASP A 124 13.41 -5.77 3.79
CA ASP A 124 12.66 -6.94 4.22
C ASP A 124 11.22 -6.78 3.71
N ILE A 125 10.75 -7.77 2.95
CA ILE A 125 9.36 -7.84 2.48
C ILE A 125 8.78 -9.15 3.01
N ARG A 126 7.71 -9.05 3.80
CA ARG A 126 6.94 -10.21 4.25
C ARG A 126 5.58 -10.21 3.60
N VAL A 127 5.31 -11.24 2.82
CA VAL A 127 3.97 -11.55 2.32
C VAL A 127 3.35 -12.52 3.32
N LEU A 128 2.25 -12.09 3.95
CA LEU A 128 1.55 -12.90 4.94
C LEU A 128 0.52 -13.81 4.27
N PRO A 129 -0.02 -14.82 4.98
CA PRO A 129 -1.14 -15.60 4.47
C PRO A 129 -2.29 -14.71 4.02
N GLU A 130 -2.94 -15.11 2.93
CA GLU A 130 -4.15 -14.42 2.47
C GLU A 130 -5.25 -14.47 3.54
N ILE A 131 -6.04 -13.41 3.59
CA ILE A 131 -7.22 -13.32 4.42
C ILE A 131 -8.42 -13.47 3.50
N PRO A 132 -9.12 -14.62 3.52
CA PRO A 132 -10.24 -14.88 2.63
C PRO A 132 -11.40 -13.92 2.88
N TYR A 133 -12.11 -13.54 1.81
CA TYR A 133 -13.30 -12.69 1.92
C TYR A 133 -14.30 -13.18 2.98
N GLU A 134 -14.53 -14.49 3.02
CA GLU A 134 -15.46 -15.13 3.95
C GLU A 134 -15.14 -14.86 5.42
N SER A 135 -13.87 -14.63 5.79
CA SER A 135 -13.49 -14.39 7.19
C SER A 135 -13.82 -12.98 7.68
N PHE A 136 -14.16 -12.06 6.77
CA PHE A 136 -14.43 -10.66 7.10
C PHE A 136 -15.68 -10.06 6.43
N LYS A 137 -16.43 -10.83 5.64
CA LYS A 137 -17.61 -10.35 4.91
C LYS A 137 -18.63 -9.62 5.80
N ASP A 138 -18.82 -10.10 7.03
CA ASP A 138 -19.79 -9.57 7.99
C ASP A 138 -19.21 -8.48 8.90
N LYS A 139 -17.89 -8.25 8.86
CA LYS A 139 -17.21 -7.24 9.69
C LYS A 139 -17.38 -5.84 9.11
N SER A 140 -17.39 -4.82 9.96
CA SER A 140 -17.35 -3.43 9.48
C SER A 140 -15.98 -3.12 8.85
N THR A 141 -15.90 -2.14 7.96
CA THR A 141 -14.62 -1.75 7.36
C THR A 141 -13.63 -1.18 8.37
N ALA A 142 -14.14 -0.56 9.44
CA ALA A 142 -13.34 -0.04 10.53
C ALA A 142 -12.72 -1.17 11.35
N ASP A 143 -13.46 -2.26 11.61
CA ASP A 143 -12.93 -3.42 12.34
C ASP A 143 -11.86 -4.13 11.50
N ILE A 144 -12.11 -4.32 10.21
CA ILE A 144 -11.11 -4.87 9.29
C ILE A 144 -9.85 -4.00 9.29
N ALA A 145 -10.00 -2.67 9.21
CA ALA A 145 -8.87 -1.76 9.25
C ALA A 145 -8.05 -1.88 10.54
N LYS A 146 -8.72 -2.03 11.68
CA LYS A 146 -8.09 -2.20 12.99
C LYS A 146 -7.34 -3.52 13.10
N GLU A 147 -8.00 -4.64 12.78
CA GLU A 147 -7.39 -5.97 12.81
C GLU A 147 -6.19 -6.06 11.87
N MET A 148 -6.32 -5.49 10.66
CA MET A 148 -5.23 -5.43 9.69
C MET A 148 -4.06 -4.57 10.18
N HIS A 149 -4.36 -3.45 10.84
CA HIS A 149 -3.34 -2.60 11.42
C HIS A 149 -2.58 -3.33 12.53
N GLU A 150 -3.29 -4.03 13.43
CA GLU A 150 -2.69 -4.82 14.50
C GLU A 150 -1.81 -5.94 13.93
N LEU A 151 -2.33 -6.74 12.99
CA LEU A 151 -1.59 -7.81 12.33
C LEU A 151 -0.29 -7.30 11.69
N LEU A 152 -0.39 -6.26 10.85
CA LEU A 152 0.78 -5.71 10.16
C LEU A 152 1.75 -5.03 11.13
N THR A 153 1.28 -4.43 12.20
CA THR A 153 2.13 -3.83 13.24
C THR A 153 2.92 -4.89 14.00
N GLU A 154 2.28 -5.99 14.39
CA GLU A 154 2.97 -7.09 15.09
C GLU A 154 4.01 -7.77 14.18
N GLU A 155 3.70 -7.96 12.90
CA GLU A 155 4.70 -8.47 11.95
C GLU A 155 5.83 -7.47 11.67
N HIS A 156 5.52 -6.18 11.59
CA HIS A 156 6.54 -5.14 11.43
C HIS A 156 7.47 -5.04 12.64
N LYS A 157 6.96 -5.19 13.86
CA LYS A 157 7.78 -5.26 15.09
C LYS A 157 8.80 -6.39 15.06
N LYS A 158 8.48 -7.54 14.45
CA LYS A 158 9.40 -8.68 14.34
C LYS A 158 10.61 -8.39 13.44
N ILE A 159 10.45 -7.54 12.43
CA ILE A 159 11.53 -7.18 11.48
C ILE A 159 12.20 -5.85 11.80
N ALA A 160 11.53 -5.00 12.57
CA ALA A 160 11.98 -3.65 12.86
C ALA A 160 11.63 -3.23 14.30
N PRO A 161 12.11 -3.97 15.32
CA PRO A 161 11.75 -3.72 16.72
C PRO A 161 12.24 -2.36 17.23
N ASN A 162 13.29 -1.82 16.61
CA ASN A 162 13.87 -0.50 16.90
C ASN A 162 12.86 0.64 16.73
N TYR A 163 11.89 0.53 15.82
CA TYR A 163 10.87 1.57 15.68
C TYR A 163 9.82 1.57 16.78
N TYR A 164 9.67 0.49 17.55
CA TYR A 164 8.61 0.32 18.55
C TYR A 164 9.10 0.23 19.99
N SER A 165 10.41 0.11 20.16
CA SER A 165 11.06 0.13 21.46
C SER A 165 11.22 1.60 21.87
N SER A 166 10.29 2.11 22.69
CA SER A 166 10.54 3.34 23.43
C SER A 166 11.32 2.99 24.70
N ASN A 167 12.39 3.75 24.99
CA ASN A 167 12.84 3.96 26.37
C ASN A 167 11.69 4.48 27.25
#